data_AF-A0A1G7WEA2-F1
#
_entry.id   AF-A0A1G7WEA2-F1
#
_cell.length_a   1.000
_cell.length_b   1.000
_cell.length_c   1.000
_cell.angle_alpha   90.00
_cell.angle_beta   90.00
_cell.angle_gamma   90.00
#
_symmetry.space_group_name_H-M   'P 1'
#
loop_
_entity.id
_entity.type
_entity.pdbx_description
1 polymer ?
#
loop_
_entity_poly.entity_id
_entity_poly.type
_entity_poly.pdbx_seq_one_letter_code
_entity_poly.pdbx_strand_id
1 'polypeptide(L)'
;MPRPLQKELSFIIVLNHPHDLAKANEVYIMGYSNGGTTALVSMTTQESDHPHHFAAAFAVAPGCSPSLQHSALYTGPIMIFMDDKDDANNPECCRELTKKKRSVPVQMIEYQDANHEFVLDVPSHVGDHGWALTYNPVAEKDMMQTIIAAIKTKKFAKGVESR
;
A
#
# COMPACT_ATOMS: atom_id res chain seq x y z
N MET A 1 8.44 29.01 -10.09
CA MET A 1 7.10 28.84 -9.50
C MET A 1 7.18 27.61 -8.60
N PRO A 2 6.76 27.68 -7.32
CA PRO A 2 6.79 26.49 -6.46
C PRO A 2 5.71 25.52 -6.94
N ARG A 3 6.10 24.27 -7.22
CA ARG A 3 5.17 23.18 -7.53
C ARG A 3 4.22 22.98 -6.33
N PRO A 4 2.90 22.82 -6.52
CA PRO A 4 2.05 22.39 -5.44
C PRO A 4 2.54 21.02 -4.96
N LEU A 5 2.69 20.84 -3.65
CA LEU A 5 3.02 19.54 -3.07
C LEU A 5 1.97 18.53 -3.54
N GLN A 6 2.39 17.52 -4.30
CA GLN A 6 1.66 16.26 -4.40
C GLN A 6 1.37 15.81 -2.97
N LYS A 7 0.12 15.43 -2.68
CA LYS A 7 -0.29 14.93 -1.37
C LYS A 7 0.36 13.55 -1.15
N GLU A 8 1.63 13.56 -0.79
CA GLU A 8 2.38 12.40 -0.34
C GLU A 8 1.97 12.11 1.10
N LEU A 9 1.10 11.12 1.29
CA LEU A 9 0.52 10.85 2.60
C LEU A 9 0.78 9.39 2.97
N SER A 10 1.61 9.22 4.00
CA SER A 10 1.69 8.01 4.81
C SER A 10 0.96 8.28 6.12
N PHE A 11 0.04 7.41 6.49
CA PHE A 11 -0.70 7.47 7.74
C PHE A 11 -0.35 6.26 8.60
N ILE A 12 -0.12 6.51 9.89
CA ILE A 12 -0.09 5.45 10.89
C ILE A 12 -1.54 5.21 11.33
N ILE A 13 -2.01 3.98 11.15
CA ILE A 13 -3.31 3.53 11.63
C ILE A 13 -3.09 2.93 13.01
N VAL A 14 -3.56 3.64 14.04
CA VAL A 14 -3.58 3.15 15.42
C VAL A 14 -5.02 2.77 15.77
N LEU A 15 -5.25 1.51 16.12
CA LEU A 15 -6.51 1.13 16.75
C LEU A 15 -6.37 1.24 18.27
N ASN A 16 -7.00 2.25 18.86
CA ASN A 16 -7.27 2.29 20.31
C ASN A 16 -8.33 3.33 20.69
N HIS A 17 -8.89 3.17 21.90
CA HIS A 17 -9.71 4.20 22.55
C HIS A 17 -8.88 5.47 22.81
N PRO A 18 -9.50 6.67 22.83
CA PRO A 18 -8.81 7.98 22.90
C PRO A 18 -7.94 8.21 24.16
N HIS A 19 -7.85 7.23 25.07
CA HIS A 19 -7.11 7.34 26.34
C HIS A 19 -6.12 6.19 26.60
N ASP A 20 -5.99 5.22 25.68
CA ASP A 20 -5.05 4.09 25.84
C ASP A 20 -3.86 4.18 24.88
N LEU A 21 -2.65 3.96 25.40
CA LEU A 21 -1.45 3.80 24.58
C LEU A 21 -1.65 2.66 23.58
N ALA A 22 -1.37 2.94 22.30
CA ALA A 22 -1.44 1.98 21.20
C ALA A 22 -0.81 0.63 21.59
N LYS A 23 -1.53 -0.48 21.41
CA LYS A 23 -0.90 -1.80 21.55
C LYS A 23 0.06 -1.98 20.40
N ALA A 24 1.32 -2.31 20.70
CA ALA A 24 2.37 -2.44 19.70
C ALA A 24 2.00 -3.38 18.53
N ASN A 25 1.23 -4.44 18.80
CA ASN A 25 0.76 -5.41 17.81
C ASN A 25 -0.56 -5.01 17.11
N GLU A 26 -1.02 -3.77 17.27
CA GLU A 26 -2.23 -3.19 16.66
C GLU A 26 -1.93 -1.81 16.03
N VAL A 27 -0.66 -1.55 15.72
CA VAL A 27 -0.20 -0.38 14.95
C VAL A 27 0.06 -0.83 13.52
N TYR A 28 -0.63 -0.23 12.56
CA TYR A 28 -0.49 -0.53 11.14
C TYR A 28 0.01 0.71 10.40
N ILE A 29 0.63 0.52 9.23
CA ILE A 29 1.03 1.61 8.35
C ILE A 29 0.28 1.53 7.03
N MET A 30 -0.23 2.67 6.56
CA MET A 30 -0.84 2.79 5.24
C MET A 30 -0.23 3.97 4.53
N GLY A 31 -0.06 3.88 3.21
CA GLY A 31 0.36 5.03 2.44
C GLY A 31 -0.03 4.90 0.98
N TYR A 32 -0.13 6.06 0.33
CA TYR A 32 -0.52 6.17 -1.07
C TYR A 32 0.65 6.66 -1.93
N SER A 33 0.83 6.07 -3.12
CA SER A 33 1.88 6.40 -4.09
C SER A 33 3.29 6.31 -3.45
N ASN A 34 4.04 7.41 -3.39
CA ASN A 34 5.31 7.46 -2.65
C ASN A 34 5.16 7.06 -1.18
N GLY A 35 4.04 7.41 -0.52
CA GLY A 35 3.74 6.93 0.82
C GLY A 35 3.48 5.43 0.89
N GLY A 36 2.94 4.84 -0.18
CA GLY A 36 2.80 3.39 -0.33
C GLY A 36 4.17 2.71 -0.42
N THR A 37 5.10 3.30 -1.19
CA THR A 37 6.50 2.85 -1.23
C THR A 37 7.15 2.96 0.14
N THR A 38 6.92 4.07 0.87
CA THR A 38 7.40 4.22 2.26
C THR A 38 6.83 3.12 3.15
N ALA A 39 5.54 2.81 3.06
CA ALA A 39 4.93 1.73 3.83
C ALA A 39 5.60 0.36 3.54
N LEU A 40 5.97 0.07 2.29
CA LEU A 40 6.74 -1.13 1.96
C LEU A 40 8.14 -1.11 2.60
N VAL A 41 8.85 0.01 2.50
CA VAL A 41 10.22 0.17 3.04
C VAL A 41 10.23 0.03 4.56
N SER A 42 9.28 0.65 5.26
CA SER A 42 9.15 0.58 6.73
C SER A 42 8.91 -0.84 7.26
N MET A 43 8.43 -1.76 6.41
CA MET A 43 8.29 -3.16 6.78
C MET A 43 9.57 -3.97 6.60
N THR A 44 10.65 -3.39 6.05
CA THR A 44 11.89 -4.13 5.79
C THR A 44 12.77 -4.28 7.03
N THR A 45 13.65 -5.29 7.02
CA THR A 45 14.66 -5.47 8.07
C THR A 45 15.70 -4.35 8.11
N GLN A 46 15.81 -3.52 7.07
CA GLN A 46 16.72 -2.37 7.06
C GLN A 46 16.20 -1.23 7.94
N GLU A 47 14.88 -1.07 8.03
CA GLU A 47 14.23 -0.08 8.89
C GLU A 47 13.89 -0.66 10.29
N SER A 48 14.50 -1.79 10.65
CA SER A 48 14.22 -2.52 11.89
C SER A 48 15.07 -2.10 13.08
N ASP A 49 15.76 -0.97 12.99
CA ASP A 49 16.59 -0.44 14.08
C ASP A 49 15.76 0.04 15.30
N HIS A 50 14.43 -0.05 15.22
CA HIS A 50 13.53 0.10 16.37
C HIS A 50 13.04 -1.27 16.91
N PRO A 51 12.76 -1.39 18.21
CA PRO A 51 12.26 -2.64 18.81
C PRO A 51 10.79 -2.97 18.47
N HIS A 52 10.07 -2.11 17.74
CA HIS A 52 8.62 -2.19 17.58
C HIS A 52 8.20 -2.16 16.12
N HIS A 53 7.98 -3.31 15.49
CA HIS A 53 7.49 -3.38 14.11
C HIS A 53 5.99 -3.06 13.99
N PHE A 54 5.59 -2.53 12.84
CA PHE A 54 4.17 -2.46 12.48
C PHE A 54 3.58 -3.87 12.35
N ALA A 55 2.33 -4.01 12.76
CA ALA A 55 1.58 -5.27 12.72
C ALA A 55 1.28 -5.74 11.27
N ALA A 56 1.08 -4.80 10.35
CA ALA A 56 1.05 -5.02 8.89
C ALA A 56 1.13 -3.67 8.15
N ALA A 57 1.38 -3.72 6.84
CA ALA A 57 1.31 -2.57 5.94
C ALA A 57 0.21 -2.70 4.89
N PHE A 58 -0.38 -1.55 4.54
CA PHE A 58 -1.36 -1.37 3.46
C PHE A 58 -0.79 -0.35 2.46
N ALA A 59 -0.13 -0.84 1.41
CA ALA A 59 0.51 0.01 0.40
C ALA A 59 -0.44 0.22 -0.78
N VAL A 60 -0.82 1.47 -1.05
CA VAL A 60 -1.78 1.84 -2.11
C VAL A 60 -1.05 2.49 -3.27
N ALA A 61 -1.25 1.96 -4.48
CA ALA A 61 -0.56 2.34 -5.71
C ALA A 61 0.97 2.56 -5.55
N PRO A 62 1.71 1.67 -4.85
CA PRO A 62 3.10 1.94 -4.52
C PRO A 62 4.05 1.74 -5.71
N GLY A 63 5.23 2.36 -5.61
CA GLY A 63 6.37 1.98 -6.43
C GLY A 63 7.05 0.72 -5.87
N CYS A 64 7.03 -0.39 -6.62
CA CYS A 64 7.69 -1.63 -6.21
C CYS A 64 9.08 -1.77 -6.86
N SER A 65 10.08 -1.06 -6.36
CA SER A 65 11.44 -1.05 -6.94
C SER A 65 12.12 -2.43 -6.97
N PRO A 66 13.15 -2.65 -7.82
CA PRO A 66 13.86 -3.94 -7.88
C PRO A 66 14.46 -4.40 -6.54
N SER A 67 14.87 -3.47 -5.67
CA SER A 67 15.37 -3.83 -4.34
C SER A 67 14.26 -4.42 -3.44
N LEU A 68 13.04 -3.87 -3.52
CA LEU A 68 11.86 -4.41 -2.83
C LEU A 68 11.43 -5.77 -3.40
N GLN A 69 11.53 -5.94 -4.72
CA GLN A 69 11.21 -7.19 -5.41
C GLN A 69 12.18 -8.32 -5.02
N HIS A 70 13.49 -8.06 -5.08
CA HIS A 70 14.50 -9.12 -5.07
C HIS A 70 15.26 -9.26 -3.76
N SER A 71 15.47 -8.19 -2.99
CA SER A 71 16.43 -8.21 -1.86
C SER A 71 15.77 -7.95 -0.51
N ALA A 72 14.68 -7.20 -0.48
CA ALA A 72 14.01 -6.86 0.77
C ALA A 72 13.55 -8.10 1.54
N LEU A 73 13.85 -8.11 2.84
CA LEU A 73 13.28 -9.02 3.83
C LEU A 73 12.25 -8.23 4.64
N TYR A 74 11.02 -8.73 4.71
CA TYR A 74 9.93 -8.06 5.41
C TYR A 74 9.72 -8.67 6.80
N THR A 75 9.38 -7.83 7.76
CA THR A 75 9.19 -8.18 9.18
C THR A 75 7.76 -8.56 9.52
N GLY A 76 6.79 -8.23 8.67
CA GLY A 76 5.38 -8.52 8.88
C GLY A 76 4.56 -8.59 7.59
N PRO A 77 3.26 -8.91 7.69
CA PRO A 77 2.36 -9.01 6.55
C PRO A 77 2.22 -7.68 5.78
N ILE A 78 2.04 -7.79 4.46
CA ILE A 78 1.84 -6.66 3.57
C ILE A 78 0.65 -6.94 2.64
N MET A 79 -0.21 -5.94 2.48
CA MET A 79 -1.21 -5.89 1.42
C MET A 79 -0.90 -4.72 0.50
N ILE A 80 -0.78 -5.02 -0.79
CA ILE A 80 -0.60 -4.05 -1.86
C ILE A 80 -1.95 -3.89 -2.56
N PHE A 81 -2.40 -2.66 -2.74
CA PHE A 81 -3.55 -2.32 -3.56
C PHE A 81 -3.02 -1.60 -4.79
N MET A 82 -3.28 -2.16 -5.96
CA MET A 82 -2.69 -1.71 -7.20
C MET A 82 -3.77 -1.62 -8.28
N ASP A 83 -3.56 -0.74 -9.25
CA ASP A 83 -4.43 -0.56 -10.38
C ASP A 83 -3.78 -1.10 -11.66
N ASP A 84 -4.55 -1.79 -12.50
CA ASP A 84 -4.02 -2.44 -13.70
C ASP A 84 -3.59 -1.46 -14.81
N LYS A 85 -4.17 -0.25 -14.82
CA LYS A 85 -3.82 0.85 -15.75
C LYS A 85 -3.04 1.96 -15.09
N ASP A 86 -2.37 1.68 -13.97
CA ASP A 86 -1.43 2.63 -13.37
C ASP A 86 -0.22 2.85 -14.30
N ASP A 87 -0.14 4.05 -14.88
CA ASP A 87 0.95 4.51 -15.74
C ASP A 87 1.97 5.40 -15.01
N ALA A 88 1.76 5.67 -13.71
CA ALA A 88 2.73 6.29 -12.84
C ALA A 88 3.66 5.25 -12.20
N ASN A 89 3.07 4.15 -11.70
CA ASN A 89 3.77 3.01 -11.11
C ASN A 89 3.35 1.73 -11.85
N ASN A 90 4.24 1.17 -12.67
CA ASN A 90 3.92 -0.03 -13.45
C ASN A 90 3.51 -1.21 -12.53
N PRO A 91 2.26 -1.73 -12.62
CA PRO A 91 1.76 -2.78 -11.74
C PRO A 91 2.55 -4.09 -11.85
N GLU A 92 3.20 -4.38 -12.99
CA GLU A 92 4.03 -5.58 -13.15
C GLU A 92 5.17 -5.62 -12.11
N CYS A 93 5.71 -4.46 -11.74
CA CYS A 93 6.74 -4.38 -10.70
C CYS A 93 6.24 -4.91 -9.35
N CYS A 94 4.97 -4.66 -9.00
CA CYS A 94 4.36 -5.18 -7.79
C CYS A 94 3.94 -6.65 -7.94
N ARG A 95 3.50 -7.08 -9.13
CA ARG A 95 3.29 -8.51 -9.41
C ARG A 95 4.57 -9.31 -9.16
N GLU A 96 5.70 -8.85 -9.69
CA GLU A 96 7.02 -9.49 -9.47
C GLU A 96 7.39 -9.58 -7.98
N LEU A 97 7.11 -8.53 -7.21
CA LEU A 97 7.34 -8.52 -5.76
C LEU A 97 6.57 -9.66 -5.05
N THR A 98 5.33 -9.94 -5.47
CA THR A 98 4.48 -11.00 -4.89
C THR A 98 4.86 -12.42 -5.33
N LYS A 99 5.52 -12.59 -6.48
CA LYS A 99 5.96 -13.92 -6.98
C LYS A 99 7.03 -14.54 -6.07
N LYS A 100 7.82 -13.72 -5.35
CA LYS A 100 8.87 -14.20 -4.46
C LYS A 100 8.29 -14.91 -3.23
N LYS A 101 8.73 -16.16 -2.98
CA LYS A 101 8.43 -16.87 -1.74
C LYS A 101 9.08 -16.17 -0.54
N ARG A 102 8.26 -15.77 0.43
CA ARG A 102 8.67 -15.02 1.64
C ARG A 102 8.17 -15.71 2.91
N SER A 103 8.87 -15.45 4.02
CA SER A 103 8.49 -15.93 5.36
C SER A 103 7.18 -15.32 5.83
N VAL A 104 6.95 -14.05 5.50
CA VAL A 104 5.71 -13.31 5.81
C VAL A 104 4.75 -13.27 4.61
N PRO A 105 3.45 -13.08 4.84
CA PRO A 105 2.48 -12.90 3.77
C PRO A 105 2.69 -11.58 3.02
N VAL A 106 2.68 -11.64 1.69
CA VAL A 106 2.62 -10.47 0.83
C VAL A 106 1.53 -10.75 -0.21
N GLN A 107 0.45 -9.98 -0.14
CA GLN A 107 -0.69 -10.05 -1.05
C GLN A 107 -0.75 -8.79 -1.89
N MET A 108 -1.19 -8.93 -3.13
CA MET A 108 -1.61 -7.84 -3.99
C MET A 108 -3.07 -8.04 -4.37
N ILE A 109 -3.89 -7.01 -4.15
CA ILE A 109 -5.20 -6.85 -4.76
C ILE A 109 -5.00 -5.93 -5.96
N GLU A 110 -5.37 -6.39 -7.14
CA GLU A 110 -5.31 -5.59 -8.36
C GLU A 110 -6.70 -5.25 -8.88
N TYR A 111 -7.02 -3.96 -8.93
CA TYR A 111 -8.28 -3.45 -9.45
C TYR A 111 -8.19 -3.28 -10.96
N GLN A 112 -9.10 -3.91 -11.69
CA GLN A 112 -9.22 -3.77 -13.14
C GLN A 112 -9.87 -2.43 -13.51
N ASP A 113 -9.46 -1.92 -14.67
CA ASP A 113 -9.93 -0.66 -15.23
C ASP A 113 -9.71 0.57 -14.33
N ALA A 114 -8.74 0.52 -13.42
CA ALA A 114 -8.42 1.62 -12.48
C ALA A 114 -7.08 2.27 -12.83
N ASN A 115 -6.90 3.55 -12.47
CA ASN A 115 -5.63 4.28 -12.64
C ASN A 115 -5.09 4.78 -11.28
N HIS A 116 -3.92 5.42 -11.31
CA HIS A 116 -3.13 5.79 -10.13
C HIS A 116 -3.90 6.52 -9.01
N GLU A 117 -4.92 7.31 -9.32
CA GLU A 117 -5.71 8.08 -8.35
C GLU A 117 -7.05 7.41 -7.95
N PHE A 118 -7.16 6.09 -8.05
CA PHE A 118 -8.41 5.37 -7.80
C PHE A 118 -9.08 5.64 -6.44
N VAL A 119 -8.30 6.10 -5.45
CA VAL A 119 -8.73 6.43 -4.08
C VAL A 119 -8.99 7.92 -3.82
N LEU A 120 -8.78 8.80 -4.81
CA LEU A 120 -8.96 10.24 -4.64
C LEU A 120 -10.25 10.68 -5.32
N ASP A 121 -11.23 11.13 -4.54
CA ASP A 121 -12.48 11.73 -5.05
C ASP A 121 -12.22 13.13 -5.62
N VAL A 122 -11.53 13.16 -6.75
CA VAL A 122 -11.21 14.34 -7.54
C VAL A 122 -11.57 14.09 -9.01
N PRO A 123 -11.89 15.14 -9.79
CA PRO A 123 -12.18 14.97 -11.21
C PRO A 123 -11.02 14.32 -11.96
N SER A 124 -11.36 13.40 -12.85
CA SER A 124 -10.37 12.74 -13.71
C SER A 124 -9.61 13.76 -14.55
N HIS A 125 -8.29 13.59 -14.62
CA HIS A 125 -7.41 14.48 -15.36
C HIS A 125 -6.15 13.75 -15.82
N VAL A 126 -5.36 14.41 -16.68
CA VAL A 126 -3.99 13.99 -16.99
C VAL A 126 -3.05 14.86 -16.19
N GLY A 127 -2.21 14.25 -15.36
CA GLY A 127 -1.24 15.00 -14.56
C GLY A 127 -0.14 15.64 -15.41
N ASP A 128 0.62 16.57 -14.85
CA ASP A 128 1.74 17.24 -15.55
C ASP A 128 2.82 16.25 -16.06
N HIS A 129 2.86 15.04 -15.50
CA HIS A 129 3.76 13.96 -15.87
C HIS A 129 3.21 13.06 -16.99
N GLY A 130 1.99 13.31 -17.47
CA GLY A 130 1.32 12.55 -18.53
C GLY A 130 0.48 11.36 -18.05
N TRP A 131 0.39 11.13 -16.73
CA TRP A 131 -0.35 10.02 -16.13
C TRP A 131 -1.86 10.23 -16.21
N ALA A 132 -2.61 9.17 -16.49
CA ALA A 132 -4.06 9.15 -16.36
C ALA A 132 -4.43 9.04 -14.87
N LEU A 133 -5.16 10.02 -14.35
CA LEU A 133 -5.54 10.10 -12.94
C LEU A 133 -7.07 10.05 -12.86
N THR A 134 -7.62 8.93 -12.38
CA THR A 134 -9.06 8.68 -12.36
C THR A 134 -9.50 8.11 -11.02
N TYR A 135 -10.62 8.61 -10.51
CA TYR A 135 -11.25 8.08 -9.30
C TYR A 135 -12.06 6.82 -9.60
N ASN A 136 -11.94 5.79 -8.76
CA ASN A 136 -12.77 4.58 -8.84
C ASN A 136 -13.43 4.30 -7.48
N PRO A 137 -14.68 4.71 -7.27
CA PRO A 137 -15.38 4.55 -5.98
C PRO A 137 -15.65 3.09 -5.61
N VAL A 138 -15.67 2.17 -6.59
CA VAL A 138 -15.86 0.74 -6.32
C VAL A 138 -14.58 0.16 -5.73
N ALA A 139 -13.43 0.45 -6.35
CA ALA A 139 -12.12 0.02 -5.89
C ALA A 139 -11.74 0.65 -4.54
N GLU A 140 -11.97 1.95 -4.33
CA GLU A 140 -11.72 2.61 -3.04
C GLU A 140 -12.54 1.96 -1.91
N LYS A 141 -13.84 1.75 -2.14
CA LYS A 141 -14.72 1.12 -1.16
C LYS A 141 -14.29 -0.30 -0.83
N ASP A 142 -13.99 -1.11 -1.85
CA ASP A 142 -13.52 -2.48 -1.67
C ASP A 142 -12.19 -2.53 -0.92
N MET A 143 -11.24 -1.65 -1.26
CA MET A 143 -9.95 -1.51 -0.59
C MET A 143 -10.16 -1.27 0.91
N MET A 144 -10.95 -0.25 1.26
CA MET A 144 -11.20 0.09 2.67
C MET A 144 -11.89 -1.05 3.42
N GLN A 145 -12.87 -1.72 2.80
CA GLN A 145 -13.53 -2.89 3.41
C GLN A 145 -12.55 -4.05 3.62
N THR A 146 -11.65 -4.27 2.67
CA THR A 146 -10.63 -5.32 2.73
C THR A 146 -9.61 -5.05 3.82
N ILE A 147 -9.13 -3.80 3.96
CA ILE A 147 -8.25 -3.37 5.04
C ILE A 147 -8.93 -3.62 6.40
N ILE A 148 -10.18 -3.16 6.57
CA ILE A 148 -10.94 -3.35 7.82
C ILE A 148 -11.11 -4.83 8.15
N ALA A 149 -11.41 -5.67 7.15
CA ALA A 149 -11.57 -7.11 7.33
C ALA A 149 -10.25 -7.78 7.75
N ALA A 150 -9.13 -7.42 7.10
CA ALA A 150 -7.80 -7.92 7.42
C ALA A 150 -7.40 -7.55 8.86
N ILE A 151 -7.66 -6.31 9.29
CA ILE A 151 -7.37 -5.86 10.65
C ILE A 151 -8.24 -6.61 11.67
N LYS A 152 -9.56 -6.69 11.45
CA LYS A 152 -10.49 -7.38 12.38
C LYS A 152 -10.17 -8.87 12.55
N THR A 153 -9.80 -9.53 11.46
CA THR A 153 -9.56 -10.98 11.47
C THR A 153 -8.10 -11.35 11.75
N LYS A 154 -7.18 -10.39 11.62
CA LYS A 154 -5.72 -10.60 11.64
C LYS A 154 -5.26 -11.66 10.62
N LYS A 155 -5.96 -11.77 9.49
CA LYS A 155 -5.66 -12.72 8.40
C LYS A 155 -5.15 -11.99 7.18
N PHE A 156 -4.04 -12.47 6.63
CA PHE A 156 -3.38 -11.93 5.44
C PHE A 156 -3.04 -13.07 4.48
N ALA A 157 -3.37 -12.91 3.20
CA ALA A 157 -3.11 -13.94 2.20
C ALA A 157 -1.78 -13.71 1.46
N LYS A 158 -1.54 -14.47 0.40
CA LYS A 158 -0.33 -14.39 -0.45
C LYS A 158 -0.72 -14.40 -1.92
N GLY A 159 0.11 -13.80 -2.75
CA GLY A 159 -0.06 -13.80 -4.21
C GLY A 159 -0.89 -12.62 -4.71
N VAL A 160 -1.44 -12.75 -5.92
CA VAL A 160 -2.23 -11.70 -6.60
C VAL A 160 -3.69 -12.14 -6.67
N GLU A 161 -4.59 -11.22 -6.36
CA GLU A 161 -6.03 -11.35 -6.54
C GLU A 161 -6.53 -10.21 -7.42
N SER A 162 -7.13 -10.53 -8.56
CA SER A 162 -7.73 -9.54 -9.47
C SER A 162 -9.18 -9.27 -9.07
N ARG A 163 -9.60 -8.01 -9.10
CA ARG A 163 -10.95 -7.55 -8.75
C ARG A 163 -11.50 -6.55 -9.75
#